data_AF-A0A4Q3W5X8-F1
#
_entry.id   AF-A0A4Q3W5X8-F1
#
_cell.length_a   1.000
_cell.length_b   1.000
_cell.length_c   1.000
_cell.angle_alpha   90.00
_cell.angle_beta   90.00
_cell.angle_gamma   90.00
#
_symmetry.space_group_name_H-M   'P 1'
#
loop_
_entity.id
_entity.type
_entity.pdbx_description
1 polymer ?
#
loop_
_entity_poly.entity_id
_entity_poly.type
_entity_poly.pdbx_seq_one_letter_code
_entity_poly.pdbx_strand_id
1 'polypeptide(L)'
;MSKTVKLTLAACLFAITGSFAQAQQDRNPRSGEVPKGWHLLDKASEGYSGISLNKAYEFVNSKNLKSKTVVVAVIDSGIDTLHEDLKEVLWRNPKEIPGNGKDDDGNGYVDDIHGWNFLGNKDGKNVT
;
A
#
# COMPACT_ATOMS: atom_id res chain seq x y z
N MET A 1 0.12 -56.69 14.07
CA MET A 1 -0.86 -57.64 13.48
C MET A 1 -2.05 -57.72 14.42
N SER A 2 -2.99 -56.78 14.32
CA SER A 2 -4.23 -56.86 13.53
C SER A 2 -5.22 -57.90 14.08
N LYS A 3 -6.32 -57.42 14.66
CA LYS A 3 -7.68 -57.86 14.30
C LYS A 3 -8.71 -56.80 14.74
N THR A 4 -9.38 -56.32 13.70
CA THR A 4 -10.43 -55.32 13.54
C THR A 4 -11.68 -55.59 14.37
N VAL A 5 -12.16 -54.59 15.12
CA VAL A 5 -13.54 -54.55 15.62
C VAL A 5 -14.33 -53.58 14.74
N LYS A 6 -15.30 -54.12 14.00
CA LYS A 6 -16.32 -53.35 13.29
C LYS A 6 -17.36 -52.92 14.31
N LEU A 7 -17.48 -51.62 14.57
CA LEU A 7 -18.65 -51.04 15.23
C LEU A 7 -19.26 -50.02 14.28
N THR A 8 -20.17 -50.51 13.44
CA THR A 8 -21.05 -49.67 12.63
C THR A 8 -22.20 -49.22 13.52
N LEU A 9 -22.18 -47.97 13.95
CA LEU A 9 -23.38 -47.29 14.46
C LEU A 9 -23.67 -46.12 13.53
N ALA A 10 -24.58 -46.34 12.59
CA ALA A 10 -25.17 -45.30 11.78
C ALA A 10 -26.59 -45.05 12.30
N ALA A 11 -26.80 -43.88 12.89
CA ALA A 11 -28.11 -43.23 12.95
C ALA A 11 -27.95 -41.75 13.31
N CYS A 12 -28.31 -40.88 12.35
CA CYS A 12 -29.10 -39.66 12.54
C CYS A 12 -28.49 -38.51 13.38
N LEU A 13 -28.56 -37.23 13.04
CA LEU A 13 -29.16 -36.48 11.94
C LEU A 13 -28.73 -35.01 12.18
N PHE A 14 -28.21 -34.37 11.14
CA PHE A 14 -28.40 -32.95 10.82
C PHE A 14 -27.80 -31.84 11.71
N ALA A 15 -26.84 -31.15 11.07
CA ALA A 15 -26.82 -29.70 10.88
C ALA A 15 -26.56 -28.82 12.12
N ILE A 16 -25.28 -28.69 12.47
CA ILE A 16 -24.76 -27.37 12.84
C ILE A 16 -24.12 -26.80 11.57
N THR A 17 -24.97 -26.39 10.62
CA THR A 17 -24.58 -25.38 9.65
C THR A 17 -24.49 -24.07 10.41
N GLY A 18 -23.39 -23.88 11.14
CA GLY A 18 -23.00 -22.55 11.58
C GLY A 18 -22.75 -21.74 10.32
N SER A 19 -23.74 -20.93 9.95
CA SER A 19 -23.61 -19.95 8.88
C SER A 19 -22.43 -19.06 9.22
N PHE A 20 -21.26 -19.37 8.66
CA PHE A 20 -20.30 -18.32 8.35
C PHE A 20 -21.00 -17.45 7.32
N ALA A 21 -21.72 -16.44 7.79
CA ALA A 21 -22.04 -15.28 7.00
C ALA A 21 -20.69 -14.60 6.71
N GLN A 22 -19.96 -15.10 5.70
CA GLN A 22 -19.06 -14.22 4.99
C GLN A 22 -19.95 -13.09 4.49
N ALA A 23 -19.79 -11.92 5.08
CA ALA A 23 -20.16 -10.68 4.44
C ALA A 23 -19.38 -10.64 3.14
N GLN A 24 -19.97 -11.18 2.07
CA GLN A 24 -19.46 -11.05 0.74
C GLN A 24 -19.59 -9.56 0.44
N GLN A 25 -18.49 -8.85 0.63
CA GLN A 25 -18.38 -7.45 0.29
C GLN A 25 -18.78 -7.35 -1.19
N ASP A 26 -19.96 -6.80 -1.45
CA ASP A 26 -20.50 -6.64 -2.79
C ASP A 26 -19.49 -5.79 -3.58
N ARG A 27 -18.69 -6.46 -4.41
CA ARG A 27 -17.66 -5.79 -5.22
C ARG A 27 -18.25 -5.08 -6.41
N ASN A 28 -19.55 -5.24 -6.66
CA ASN A 28 -20.26 -4.49 -7.67
C ASN A 28 -20.80 -3.18 -7.05
N PRO A 29 -20.41 -2.01 -7.59
CA PRO A 29 -21.07 -0.77 -7.24
C PRO A 29 -22.58 -0.90 -7.47
N ARG A 30 -23.39 -0.32 -6.58
CA ARG A 30 -24.82 -0.13 -6.83
C ARG A 30 -24.96 0.61 -8.16
N SER A 31 -25.95 0.23 -8.97
CA SER A 31 -26.16 0.81 -10.31
C SER A 31 -26.17 2.35 -10.24
N GLY A 32 -25.11 2.99 -10.76
CA GLY A 32 -24.94 4.45 -10.77
C GLY A 32 -23.81 5.00 -9.90
N GLU A 33 -23.22 4.24 -8.99
CA GLU A 33 -22.05 4.68 -8.22
C GLU A 33 -20.74 4.42 -8.98
N VAL A 34 -19.87 5.44 -9.05
CA VAL A 34 -18.51 5.28 -9.58
C VAL A 34 -17.71 4.38 -8.63
N PRO A 35 -17.09 3.30 -9.12
CA PRO A 35 -16.27 2.42 -8.28
C PRO A 35 -15.16 3.20 -7.57
N LYS A 36 -14.87 2.83 -6.33
CA LYS A 36 -13.63 3.26 -5.67
C LYS A 36 -12.44 2.79 -6.52
N GLY A 37 -11.47 3.67 -6.71
CA GLY A 37 -10.31 3.36 -7.55
C GLY A 37 -10.61 3.32 -9.06
N TRP A 38 -11.70 3.94 -9.53
CA TRP A 38 -12.02 4.02 -10.97
C TRP A 38 -10.84 4.50 -11.83
N HIS A 39 -10.01 5.39 -11.28
CA HIS A 39 -8.83 5.95 -11.95
C HIS A 39 -7.75 4.90 -12.23
N LEU A 40 -7.84 3.72 -11.63
CA LEU A 40 -6.94 2.58 -11.85
C LEU A 40 -7.43 1.63 -12.97
N LEU A 41 -8.72 1.72 -13.31
CA LEU A 41 -9.40 0.81 -14.24
C LEU A 41 -9.09 1.14 -15.70
N ASP A 42 -9.49 0.23 -16.59
CA ASP A 42 -9.32 0.29 -18.03
C ASP A 42 -10.66 0.47 -18.76
N LYS A 43 -10.61 1.27 -19.84
CA LYS A 43 -11.81 1.63 -20.59
C LYS A 43 -12.41 0.45 -21.35
N ALA A 44 -11.60 -0.42 -21.92
CA ALA A 44 -12.07 -1.49 -22.80
C ALA A 44 -12.63 -2.68 -22.00
N SER A 45 -12.01 -3.03 -20.88
CA SER A 45 -12.44 -4.17 -20.05
C SER A 45 -13.45 -3.79 -18.98
N GLU A 46 -13.33 -2.60 -18.37
CA GLU A 46 -14.11 -2.22 -17.20
C GLU A 46 -15.03 -1.01 -17.46
N GLY A 47 -14.88 -0.33 -18.60
CA GLY A 47 -15.74 0.79 -19.00
C GLY A 47 -15.34 2.15 -18.42
N TYR A 48 -14.23 2.24 -17.67
CA TYR A 48 -13.76 3.47 -17.02
C TYR A 48 -12.46 3.98 -17.65
N SER A 49 -12.39 5.28 -17.93
CA SER A 49 -11.19 5.93 -18.51
C SER A 49 -10.11 6.19 -17.44
N GLY A 50 -9.62 5.14 -16.77
CA GLY A 50 -8.49 5.21 -15.84
C GLY A 50 -7.14 4.99 -16.53
N ILE A 51 -6.11 4.75 -15.71
CA ILE A 51 -4.72 4.56 -16.16
C ILE A 51 -4.40 3.11 -16.59
N SER A 52 -5.38 2.21 -16.58
CA SER A 52 -5.21 0.78 -16.92
C SER A 52 -4.10 0.09 -16.09
N LEU A 53 -4.12 0.29 -14.77
CA LEU A 53 -3.04 -0.13 -13.86
C LEU A 53 -2.74 -1.64 -13.94
N ASN A 54 -3.78 -2.47 -13.98
CA ASN A 54 -3.62 -3.93 -14.06
C ASN A 54 -2.89 -4.36 -15.34
N LYS A 55 -3.22 -3.76 -16.49
CA LYS A 55 -2.54 -4.02 -17.76
C LYS A 55 -1.07 -3.60 -17.72
N ALA A 56 -0.75 -2.51 -17.03
CA ALA A 56 0.65 -2.08 -16.85
C ALA A 56 1.45 -3.11 -16.04
N TYR A 57 0.89 -3.64 -14.94
CA TYR A 57 1.53 -4.71 -14.18
C TYR A 57 1.69 -6.00 -14.99
N GLU A 58 0.65 -6.43 -15.71
CA GLU A 58 0.72 -7.59 -16.61
C GLU A 58 1.81 -7.41 -17.68
N PHE A 59 1.91 -6.22 -18.26
CA PHE A 59 2.96 -5.91 -19.23
C PHE A 59 4.36 -6.05 -18.63
N VAL A 60 4.63 -5.41 -17.48
CA VAL A 60 5.93 -5.47 -16.79
C VAL A 60 6.30 -6.93 -16.44
N ASN A 61 5.34 -7.70 -15.92
CA ASN A 61 5.51 -9.09 -15.55
C ASN A 61 5.76 -9.99 -16.78
N SER A 62 4.95 -9.85 -17.83
CA SER A 62 5.07 -10.64 -19.07
C SER A 62 6.40 -10.43 -19.78
N LYS A 63 7.01 -9.26 -19.60
CA LYS A 63 8.33 -8.91 -20.14
C LYS A 63 9.49 -9.19 -19.18
N ASN A 64 9.21 -9.68 -17.96
CA ASN A 64 10.21 -9.90 -16.90
C ASN A 64 11.13 -8.68 -16.70
N LEU A 65 10.56 -7.48 -16.76
CA LEU A 65 11.33 -6.25 -16.60
C LEU A 65 11.81 -6.15 -15.15
N LYS A 66 13.07 -5.75 -14.96
CA LYS A 66 13.63 -5.54 -13.63
C LYS A 66 13.28 -4.15 -13.12
N SER A 67 12.76 -4.09 -11.90
CA SER A 67 12.47 -2.84 -11.21
C SER A 67 13.77 -2.08 -10.94
N LYS A 68 13.71 -0.76 -11.06
CA LYS A 68 14.74 0.16 -10.58
C LYS A 68 14.09 1.09 -9.57
N THR A 69 14.72 1.27 -8.42
CA THR A 69 14.29 2.27 -7.45
C THR A 69 14.54 3.64 -8.04
N VAL A 70 13.50 4.46 -8.08
CA VAL A 70 13.55 5.85 -8.53
C VAL A 70 13.19 6.73 -7.34
N VAL A 71 14.01 7.75 -7.09
CA VAL A 71 13.69 8.77 -6.09
C VAL A 71 12.81 9.83 -6.75
N VAL A 72 11.65 10.10 -6.16
CA VAL A 72 10.69 11.09 -6.65
C VAL A 72 10.57 12.19 -5.59
N ALA A 73 10.83 13.44 -5.98
CA ALA A 73 10.64 14.59 -5.11
C ALA A 73 9.17 15.03 -5.14
N VAL A 74 8.56 15.17 -3.96
CA VAL A 74 7.20 15.70 -3.79
C VAL A 74 7.31 17.08 -3.15
N ILE A 75 6.82 18.11 -3.85
CA ILE A 75 6.79 19.49 -3.37
C ILE A 75 5.34 19.80 -3.00
N ASP A 76 5.02 19.66 -1.72
CA ASP A 76 3.69 19.85 -1.15
C ASP A 76 3.84 20.42 0.28
N SER A 77 2.77 20.33 1.07
CA SER A 77 2.66 20.68 2.49
C SER A 77 3.45 19.75 3.44
N GLY A 78 4.09 18.70 2.93
CA GLY A 78 4.85 17.71 3.70
C GLY A 78 4.31 16.30 3.53
N ILE A 79 4.77 15.39 4.38
CA ILE A 79 4.36 13.98 4.39
C ILE A 79 4.31 13.48 5.84
N ASP A 80 3.34 12.63 6.15
CA ASP A 80 3.32 11.90 7.42
C ASP A 80 4.39 10.80 7.38
N THR A 81 5.50 11.04 8.07
CA THR A 81 6.63 10.10 8.12
C THR A 81 6.35 8.86 8.97
N LEU A 82 5.26 8.85 9.73
CA LEU A 82 4.85 7.73 10.60
C LEU A 82 3.75 6.86 9.97
N HIS A 83 3.24 7.24 8.80
CA HIS A 83 2.18 6.49 8.12
C HIS A 83 2.67 5.08 7.75
N GLU A 84 1.89 4.06 8.13
CA GLU A 84 2.31 2.66 8.04
C GLU A 84 2.65 2.20 6.62
N ASP A 85 1.88 2.65 5.62
CA ASP A 85 2.10 2.33 4.21
C ASP A 85 3.22 3.16 3.55
N LEU A 86 3.66 4.25 4.17
CA LEU A 86 4.66 5.15 3.57
C LEU A 86 6.05 4.95 4.15
N LYS A 87 6.16 4.58 5.44
CA LYS A 87 7.44 4.47 6.17
C LYS A 87 8.51 3.65 5.43
N GLU A 88 8.12 2.62 4.68
CA GLU A 88 9.03 1.71 3.99
C GLU A 88 9.53 2.23 2.64
N VAL A 89 8.82 3.20 2.06
CA VAL A 89 9.13 3.78 0.74
C VAL A 89 9.66 5.21 0.82
N LEU A 90 9.65 5.82 2.01
CA LEU A 90 10.22 7.15 2.22
C LEU A 90 11.71 7.15 1.89
N TRP A 91 12.11 8.13 1.09
CA TRP A 91 13.52 8.38 0.85
C TRP A 91 14.19 8.79 2.18
N ARG A 92 15.42 8.29 2.39
CA ARG A 92 16.28 8.67 3.51
C ARG A 92 17.54 9.30 2.98
N ASN A 93 17.89 10.51 3.45
CA ASN A 93 19.16 11.15 3.10
C ASN A 93 20.31 10.27 3.63
N PRO A 94 21.11 9.62 2.75
CA PRO A 94 22.19 8.75 3.21
C PRO A 94 23.39 9.52 3.75
N LYS A 95 23.43 10.84 3.56
CA LYS A 95 24.53 11.70 3.98
C LYS A 95 24.33 12.35 5.36
N GLU A 96 23.14 12.23 5.93
CA GLU A 96 22.80 12.77 7.25
C GLU A 96 22.86 11.73 8.37
N ILE A 97 23.28 12.17 9.55
CA ILE A 97 23.25 11.41 10.81
C ILE A 97 22.05 11.90 11.64
N PRO A 98 20.99 11.08 11.77
CA PRO A 98 19.76 11.53 12.44
C PRO A 98 19.97 12.03 13.86
N GLY A 99 19.52 13.25 14.12
CA GLY A 99 19.39 13.83 15.46
C GLY A 99 20.71 14.29 16.06
N ASN A 100 21.72 14.56 15.23
CA ASN A 100 22.99 15.10 15.71
C ASN A 100 23.00 16.65 15.77
N GLY A 101 21.97 17.30 15.23
CA GLY A 101 21.83 18.75 15.20
C GLY A 101 22.79 19.46 14.25
N LYS A 102 23.32 18.75 13.25
CA LYS A 102 24.26 19.26 12.25
C LYS A 102 23.70 19.06 10.84
N ASP A 103 24.21 19.87 9.94
CA ASP A 103 24.11 19.65 8.50
C ASP A 103 25.37 18.86 8.11
N ASP A 104 25.23 17.54 7.96
CA ASP A 104 26.36 16.63 7.73
C ASP A 104 26.81 16.64 6.26
N ASP A 105 25.88 16.95 5.34
CA ASP A 105 26.13 16.94 3.90
C ASP A 105 26.47 18.33 3.30
N GLY A 106 26.31 19.39 4.09
CA GLY A 106 26.65 20.77 3.75
C GLY A 106 25.66 21.42 2.78
N ASN A 107 24.42 20.93 2.70
CA ASN A 107 23.41 21.43 1.78
C ASN A 107 22.62 22.65 2.30
N GLY A 108 22.85 23.05 3.55
CA GLY A 108 22.19 24.17 4.22
C GLY A 108 21.00 23.79 5.11
N TYR A 109 20.69 22.50 5.25
CA TYR A 109 19.55 21.98 6.01
C TYR A 109 20.03 21.01 7.09
N VAL A 110 19.71 21.32 8.35
CA VAL A 110 20.13 20.50 9.50
C VAL A 110 19.21 19.30 9.66
N ASP A 111 19.74 18.08 9.73
CA ASP A 111 18.98 16.84 9.96
C ASP A 111 17.83 16.60 8.94
N ASP A 112 18.04 16.85 7.64
CA ASP A 112 17.02 16.69 6.58
C ASP A 112 16.77 15.22 6.13
N ILE A 113 16.49 14.36 7.12
CA ILE A 113 16.48 12.89 6.96
C ILE A 113 15.51 12.38 5.89
N HIS A 114 14.33 12.99 5.76
CA HIS A 114 13.29 12.58 4.81
C HIS A 114 12.92 13.71 3.82
N GLY A 115 13.78 14.72 3.71
CA GLY A 115 13.51 15.98 3.02
C GLY A 115 13.40 17.14 4.00
N TRP A 116 12.91 18.27 3.50
CA TRP A 116 12.99 19.54 4.22
C TRP A 116 11.67 20.32 4.19
N ASN A 117 11.40 21.06 5.27
CA ASN A 117 10.30 22.01 5.36
C ASN A 117 10.77 23.43 5.04
N PHE A 118 10.44 23.91 3.84
CA PHE A 118 10.80 25.26 3.38
C PHE A 118 9.92 26.39 3.95
N LEU A 119 8.80 26.05 4.58
CA LEU A 119 7.95 27.02 5.26
C LEU A 119 8.38 27.27 6.70
N GLY A 120 9.35 26.49 7.21
CA GLY A 120 9.89 26.66 8.55
C GLY A 120 11.01 27.69 8.63
N ASN A 121 11.40 28.03 9.87
CA ASN A 121 12.66 28.74 10.10
C ASN A 121 13.86 27.83 9.75
N LYS A 122 15.10 28.34 9.89
CA LYS A 122 16.33 27.55 9.63
C LYS A 122 16.41 26.20 10.37
N ASP A 123 15.57 26.00 11.39
CA ASP A 123 15.50 24.78 12.20
C ASP A 123 14.36 23.83 11.74
N GLY A 124 13.74 24.08 10.57
CA GLY A 124 12.66 23.25 10.01
C GLY A 124 11.32 23.32 10.77
N LYS A 125 11.20 24.21 11.76
CA LYS A 125 9.98 24.38 12.57
C LYS A 125 8.98 25.26 11.85
N ASN A 126 7.73 24.79 11.75
CA ASN A 126 6.62 25.59 11.21
C ASN A 126 6.53 26.94 11.94
N VAL A 127 6.61 28.02 11.18
CA VAL A 127 6.33 29.37 11.66
C VAL A 127 4.87 29.72 11.39
N THR A 128 3.97 29.14 12.19
CA THR A 128 2.56 29.51 12.27
C THR A 128 2.13 29.61 13.71
#